data_AF-A0A1S0U934-F1
#
_entry.id   AF-A0A1S0U934-F1
#
_cell.length_a   1.000
_cell.length_b   1.000
_cell.length_c   1.000
_cell.angle_alpha   90.00
_cell.angle_beta   90.00
_cell.angle_gamma   90.00
#
_symmetry.space_group_name_H-M   'P 1'
#
loop_
_entity.id
_entity.type
_entity.pdbx_description
1 polymer ?
#
loop_
_entity_poly.entity_id
_entity_poly.type
_entity_poly.pdbx_seq_one_letter_code
_entity_poly.pdbx_strand_id
1 'polypeptide(L)'
;MSHLEMQAKCMKILNEAGRVGTDEEAIQHGKNFYKLFYVWPSSGFTGQKILLALRIVINTYNDPETFKAYAREMVNRHIRFKMDRTLWLAFFTVLVNSLKEHTRIDEETEKAFLQIGKEFSDECLKHTIALNLPN
;
A
#
# COMPACT_ATOMS: atom_id res chain seq x y z
N MET A 1 18.24 -5.85 -5.41
CA MET A 1 17.72 -4.71 -6.19
C MET A 1 17.93 -3.44 -5.38
N SER A 2 18.27 -2.34 -6.03
CA SER A 2 18.29 -1.01 -5.44
C SER A 2 16.87 -0.51 -5.15
N HIS A 3 16.74 0.52 -4.30
CA HIS A 3 15.43 1.15 -4.04
C HIS A 3 14.79 1.69 -5.32
N LEU A 4 15.60 2.27 -6.22
CA LEU A 4 15.12 2.81 -7.49
C LEU A 4 14.57 1.71 -8.41
N GLU A 5 15.23 0.55 -8.48
CA GLU A 5 14.76 -0.59 -9.28
C GLU A 5 13.45 -1.17 -8.70
N MET A 6 13.37 -1.34 -7.38
CA MET A 6 12.15 -1.82 -6.71
C MET A 6 10.98 -0.87 -6.94
N GLN A 7 11.20 0.44 -6.73
CA GLN A 7 10.22 1.48 -7.02
C GLN A 7 9.73 1.40 -8.46
N ALA A 8 10.64 1.35 -9.44
CA ALA A 8 10.27 1.34 -10.86
C ALA A 8 9.40 0.13 -11.22
N LYS A 9 9.75 -1.07 -10.74
CA LYS A 9 8.97 -2.28 -10.98
C LYS A 9 7.58 -2.21 -10.35
N CYS A 10 7.49 -1.82 -9.08
CA CYS A 10 6.21 -1.72 -8.39
C CYS A 10 5.32 -0.61 -8.99
N MET A 11 5.90 0.53 -9.38
CA MET A 11 5.16 1.62 -10.04
C MET A 11 4.59 1.20 -11.39
N LYS A 12 5.32 0.37 -12.15
CA LYS A 12 4.80 -0.19 -13.40
C LYS A 12 3.50 -0.96 -13.17
N ILE A 13 3.48 -1.86 -12.19
CA ILE A 13 2.29 -2.63 -11.82
C ILE A 13 1.14 -1.72 -11.35
N LEU A 14 1.43 -0.72 -10.51
CA LEU A 14 0.41 0.23 -10.07
C LEU A 14 -0.18 1.04 -11.24
N ASN A 15 0.61 1.35 -12.27
CA ASN A 15 0.08 2.06 -13.44
C ASN A 15 -0.85 1.18 -14.28
N GLU A 16 -0.62 -0.14 -14.29
CA GLU A 16 -1.43 -1.11 -15.04
C GLU A 16 -2.73 -1.50 -14.30
N ALA A 17 -2.67 -1.76 -12.99
CA ALA A 17 -3.78 -2.37 -12.25
C ALA A 17 -4.20 -1.65 -10.96
N GLY A 18 -3.51 -0.57 -10.58
CA GLY A 18 -3.72 0.18 -9.35
C GLY A 18 -3.78 1.70 -9.56
N ARG A 19 -4.22 2.12 -10.76
CA ARG A 19 -4.12 3.53 -11.18
C ARG A 19 -5.06 4.42 -10.36
N VAL A 20 -4.56 5.61 -10.03
CA VAL A 20 -5.32 6.69 -9.40
C VAL A 20 -5.69 7.70 -10.48
N GLY A 21 -6.95 8.14 -10.50
CA GLY A 21 -7.46 9.01 -11.55
C GLY A 21 -8.96 9.29 -11.42
N THR A 22 -9.46 10.13 -12.32
CA THR A 22 -10.87 10.54 -12.36
C THR A 22 -11.66 9.88 -13.47
N ASP A 23 -11.01 9.17 -14.38
CA ASP A 23 -11.63 8.40 -15.44
C ASP A 23 -12.16 7.04 -14.94
N GLU A 24 -13.01 6.40 -15.75
CA GLU A 24 -13.73 5.18 -15.37
C GLU A 24 -12.80 4.01 -15.04
N GLU A 25 -11.70 3.87 -15.76
CA GLU A 25 -10.73 2.78 -15.55
C GLU A 25 -10.04 2.94 -14.19
N ALA A 26 -9.54 4.13 -13.87
CA ALA A 26 -8.92 4.39 -12.57
C ALA A 26 -9.91 4.17 -11.43
N ILE A 27 -11.16 4.66 -11.57
CA ILE A 27 -12.22 4.41 -10.60
C ILE A 27 -12.47 2.91 -10.43
N GLN A 28 -12.43 2.14 -11.51
CA GLN A 28 -12.61 0.69 -11.48
C GLN A 28 -11.47 -0.02 -10.73
N HIS A 29 -10.21 0.41 -10.90
CA HIS A 29 -9.09 -0.12 -10.09
C HIS A 29 -9.33 0.07 -8.59
N GLY A 30 -9.85 1.24 -8.17
CA GLY A 30 -10.23 1.47 -6.78
C GLY A 30 -11.33 0.54 -6.28
N LYS A 31 -12.33 0.24 -7.13
CA LYS A 31 -13.40 -0.71 -6.79
C LYS A 31 -12.89 -2.15 -6.71
N ASN A 32 -12.00 -2.55 -7.63
CA ASN A 32 -11.40 -3.88 -7.66
C ASN A 32 -10.67 -4.20 -6.36
N PHE A 33 -9.86 -3.25 -5.88
CA PHE A 33 -9.13 -3.41 -4.63
C PHE A 33 -10.06 -3.59 -3.42
N TYR A 34 -11.11 -2.77 -3.30
CA TYR A 34 -12.03 -2.84 -2.15
C TYR A 34 -12.94 -4.07 -2.15
N LYS A 35 -13.20 -4.66 -3.32
CA LYS A 35 -14.01 -5.88 -3.44
C LYS A 35 -13.43 -7.06 -2.64
N LEU A 36 -12.11 -7.07 -2.39
CA LEU A 36 -11.44 -8.11 -1.61
C LEU A 36 -11.60 -7.95 -0.10
N PHE A 37 -11.91 -6.74 0.37
CA PHE A 37 -12.08 -6.46 1.80
C PHE A 37 -13.55 -6.56 2.24
N TYR A 38 -14.51 -6.40 1.33
CA TYR A 38 -15.94 -6.42 1.64
C TYR A 38 -16.82 -6.97 0.50
N VAL A 39 -17.85 -7.74 0.88
CA VAL A 39 -19.01 -8.04 0.02
C VAL A 39 -19.88 -6.77 -0.07
N TRP A 40 -19.75 -6.01 -1.17
CA TRP A 40 -20.63 -4.99 -1.84
C TRP A 40 -21.80 -4.28 -1.07
N PRO A 41 -22.22 -3.03 -1.40
CA PRO A 41 -21.58 -1.90 -2.10
C PRO A 41 -21.38 -0.71 -1.15
N SER A 42 -20.16 -0.25 -0.93
CA SER A 42 -19.98 1.15 -0.53
C SER A 42 -18.56 1.62 -0.74
N SER A 43 -18.46 2.77 -1.40
CA SER A 43 -17.30 3.66 -1.44
C SER A 43 -16.18 3.38 -2.46
N GLY A 44 -16.48 3.54 -3.76
CA GLY A 44 -15.44 3.83 -4.77
C GLY A 44 -14.49 4.97 -4.37
N PHE A 45 -14.93 5.90 -3.49
CA PHE A 45 -14.09 6.95 -2.90
C PHE A 45 -12.99 6.46 -1.97
N THR A 46 -13.16 5.32 -1.31
CA THR A 46 -12.15 4.80 -0.38
C THR A 46 -11.07 4.04 -1.13
N GLY A 47 -11.42 3.40 -2.26
CA GLY A 47 -10.49 2.75 -3.19
C GLY A 47 -9.44 3.68 -3.76
N GLN A 48 -9.84 4.88 -4.20
CA GLN A 48 -8.87 5.86 -4.70
C GLN A 48 -7.93 6.36 -3.61
N LYS A 49 -8.41 6.51 -2.36
CA LYS A 49 -7.57 6.97 -1.24
C LYS A 49 -6.49 5.96 -0.89
N ILE A 50 -6.82 4.66 -0.86
CA ILE A 50 -5.84 3.63 -0.54
C ILE A 50 -4.84 3.44 -1.68
N LEU A 51 -5.30 3.43 -2.95
CA LEU A 51 -4.40 3.37 -4.10
C LEU A 51 -3.47 4.58 -4.16
N LEU A 52 -3.96 5.78 -3.82
CA LEU A 52 -3.12 6.97 -3.67
C LEU A 52 -2.07 6.80 -2.58
N ALA A 53 -2.44 6.27 -1.41
CA ALA A 53 -1.49 6.03 -0.33
C ALA A 53 -0.38 5.07 -0.77
N LEU A 54 -0.73 3.97 -1.46
CA LEU A 54 0.25 3.02 -1.99
C LEU A 54 1.16 3.63 -3.03
N ARG A 55 0.60 4.47 -3.91
CA ARG A 55 1.39 5.19 -4.89
C ARG A 55 2.41 6.11 -4.22
N ILE A 56 2.03 6.81 -3.15
CA ILE A 56 2.96 7.66 -2.38
C ILE A 56 4.05 6.81 -1.73
N VAL A 57 3.68 5.70 -1.07
CA VAL A 57 4.66 4.78 -0.45
C VAL A 57 5.69 4.30 -1.46
N ILE A 58 5.25 3.80 -2.61
CA ILE A 58 6.17 3.26 -3.61
C ILE A 58 6.96 4.39 -4.29
N ASN A 59 6.31 5.51 -4.62
CA ASN A 59 6.97 6.62 -5.31
C ASN A 59 7.99 7.37 -4.45
N THR A 60 7.89 7.27 -3.13
CA THR A 60 8.85 7.90 -2.19
C THR A 60 9.93 6.94 -1.73
N TYR A 61 9.94 5.68 -2.20
CA TYR A 61 10.85 4.66 -1.67
C TYR A 61 12.35 4.95 -1.92
N ASN A 62 12.68 5.70 -2.97
CA ASN A 62 14.04 6.21 -3.22
C ASN A 62 14.42 7.44 -2.37
N ASP A 63 13.49 7.99 -1.58
CA ASP A 63 13.70 9.06 -0.60
C ASP A 63 13.33 8.54 0.81
N PRO A 64 14.29 7.92 1.52
CA PRO A 64 14.01 7.19 2.77
C PRO A 64 13.36 8.05 3.85
N GLU A 65 13.65 9.34 3.91
CA GLU A 65 13.12 10.21 4.97
C GLU A 65 11.66 10.58 4.70
N THR A 66 11.31 10.88 3.44
CA THR A 66 9.91 11.09 3.05
C THR A 66 9.09 9.81 3.17
N PHE A 67 9.66 8.66 2.76
CA PHE A 67 9.03 7.35 2.92
C PHE A 67 8.65 7.05 4.37
N LYS A 68 9.62 7.21 5.29
CA LYS A 68 9.40 6.98 6.73
C LYS A 68 8.44 8.01 7.33
N ALA A 69 8.54 9.29 6.93
CA ALA A 69 7.62 10.32 7.38
C ALA A 69 6.17 9.99 7.00
N TYR A 70 5.95 9.49 5.79
CA TYR A 70 4.64 9.04 5.35
C TYR A 70 4.15 7.82 6.13
N ALA A 71 5.02 6.85 6.42
CA ALA A 71 4.68 5.71 7.27
C ALA A 71 4.17 6.13 8.66
N ARG A 72 4.87 7.07 9.32
CA ARG A 72 4.44 7.62 10.63
C ARG A 72 3.11 8.35 10.55
N GLU A 73 2.89 9.13 9.49
CA GLU A 73 1.61 9.80 9.27
C GLU A 73 0.47 8.81 9.05
N MET A 74 0.74 7.69 8.36
CA MET A 74 -0.24 6.62 8.21
C MET A 74 -0.61 6.01 9.56
N VAL A 75 0.36 5.74 10.45
CA VAL A 75 0.04 5.32 11.83
C VAL A 75 -0.85 6.35 12.51
N ASN A 76 -0.49 7.64 12.50
CA ASN A 76 -1.27 8.71 13.14
C ASN A 76 -2.74 8.74 12.68
N ARG A 77 -2.98 8.59 11.38
CA ARG A 77 -4.34 8.54 10.79
C ARG A 77 -5.14 7.31 11.18
N HIS A 78 -4.45 6.21 11.54
CA HIS A 78 -5.07 4.92 11.83
C HIS A 78 -5.19 4.62 13.33
N ILE A 79 -4.62 5.44 14.23
CA ILE A 79 -4.68 5.24 15.69
C ILE A 79 -6.12 4.99 16.19
N ARG A 80 -7.09 5.75 15.69
CA ARG A 80 -8.50 5.65 16.10
C ARG A 80 -9.13 4.28 15.85
N PHE A 81 -8.58 3.49 14.93
CA PHE A 81 -9.10 2.18 14.55
C PHE A 81 -8.56 1.05 15.42
N LYS A 82 -7.55 1.31 16.27
CA LYS A 82 -6.93 0.31 17.16
C LYS A 82 -6.58 -0.99 16.41
N MET A 83 -5.97 -0.82 15.24
CA MET A 83 -5.59 -1.94 14.37
C MET A 83 -4.50 -2.79 15.03
N ASP A 84 -4.65 -4.11 14.94
CA ASP A 84 -3.58 -5.05 15.29
C ASP A 84 -2.33 -4.73 14.47
N ARG A 85 -1.19 -4.66 15.15
CA ARG A 85 0.08 -4.25 14.56
C ARG A 85 0.57 -5.16 13.43
N THR A 86 0.17 -6.43 13.39
CA THR A 86 0.51 -7.38 12.33
C THR A 86 -0.16 -7.03 10.99
N LEU A 87 -1.25 -6.25 11.02
CA LEU A 87 -1.99 -5.87 9.83
C LEU A 87 -1.21 -4.95 8.89
N TRP A 88 -0.23 -4.18 9.40
CA TRP A 88 0.64 -3.35 8.56
C TRP A 88 1.35 -4.18 7.49
N LEU A 89 1.94 -5.32 7.89
CA LEU A 89 2.64 -6.21 6.97
C LEU A 89 1.67 -7.07 6.16
N ALA A 90 0.64 -7.64 6.82
CA ALA A 90 -0.33 -8.51 6.16
C ALA A 90 -1.06 -7.80 5.00
N PHE A 91 -1.25 -6.48 5.11
CA PHE A 91 -1.83 -5.67 4.05
C PHE A 91 -1.11 -5.81 2.70
N PHE A 92 0.23 -5.85 2.68
CA PHE A 92 0.99 -5.93 1.43
C PHE A 92 0.81 -7.27 0.72
N THR A 93 0.59 -8.35 1.46
CA THR A 93 0.22 -9.65 0.90
C THR A 93 -1.16 -9.57 0.21
N VAL A 94 -2.15 -8.94 0.88
CA VAL A 94 -3.48 -8.74 0.29
C VAL A 94 -3.40 -7.87 -0.97
N LEU A 95 -2.55 -6.83 -0.94
CA LEU A 95 -2.32 -5.96 -2.09
C LEU A 95 -1.76 -6.72 -3.30
N VAL A 96 -0.68 -7.47 -3.12
CA VAL A 96 -0.08 -8.21 -4.24
C VAL A 96 -1.06 -9.22 -4.82
N ASN A 97 -1.79 -9.94 -3.98
CA ASN A 97 -2.82 -10.88 -4.41
C ASN A 97 -3.93 -10.17 -5.20
N SER A 98 -4.38 -8.99 -4.74
CA SER A 98 -5.36 -8.18 -5.45
C SER A 98 -4.89 -7.78 -6.85
N LEU A 99 -3.65 -7.30 -6.96
CA LEU A 99 -3.11 -6.85 -8.24
C LEU A 99 -2.93 -8.03 -9.22
N LYS A 100 -2.61 -9.23 -8.71
CA LYS A 100 -2.50 -10.46 -9.50
C LYS A 100 -3.82 -10.90 -10.17
N GLU A 101 -4.97 -10.46 -9.67
CA GLU A 101 -6.26 -10.72 -10.32
C GLU A 101 -6.46 -9.89 -11.61
N HIS A 102 -5.65 -8.85 -11.80
CA HIS A 102 -5.83 -7.86 -12.87
C HIS A 102 -4.58 -7.59 -13.72
N THR A 103 -3.40 -8.01 -13.27
CA THR A 103 -2.17 -7.98 -14.07
C THR A 103 -1.24 -9.15 -13.71
N ARG A 104 -0.23 -9.40 -14.54
CA ARG A 104 0.81 -10.38 -14.26
C ARG A 104 1.92 -9.74 -13.44
N ILE A 105 2.19 -10.29 -12.27
CA ILE A 105 3.33 -9.93 -11.42
C ILE A 105 4.31 -11.10 -11.42
N ASP A 106 5.56 -10.85 -11.85
CA ASP A 106 6.64 -11.83 -11.74
C ASP A 106 7.17 -11.94 -10.30
N GLU A 107 7.91 -13.03 -10.02
CA GLU A 107 8.43 -13.31 -8.67
C GLU A 107 9.33 -12.19 -8.13
N GLU A 108 10.09 -11.53 -8.99
CA GLU A 108 11.01 -10.46 -8.59
C GLU A 108 10.23 -9.20 -8.18
N THR A 109 9.19 -8.85 -8.93
CA THR A 109 8.31 -7.71 -8.65
C THR A 109 7.47 -7.96 -7.42
N GLU A 110 6.99 -9.19 -7.22
CA GLU A 110 6.31 -9.58 -5.98
C GLU A 110 7.24 -9.44 -4.77
N LYS A 111 8.48 -9.94 -4.85
CA LYS A 111 9.49 -9.75 -3.79
C LYS A 111 9.76 -8.27 -3.52
N ALA A 112 9.78 -7.42 -4.55
CA ALA A 112 9.95 -5.98 -4.40
C ALA A 112 8.78 -5.34 -3.62
N PHE A 113 7.53 -5.68 -3.95
CA PHE A 113 6.36 -5.20 -3.19
C PHE A 113 6.43 -5.62 -1.72
N LEU A 114 6.76 -6.89 -1.46
CA LEU A 114 6.84 -7.42 -0.10
C LEU A 114 8.01 -6.79 0.69
N GLN A 115 9.15 -6.52 0.04
CA GLN A 115 10.28 -5.84 0.67
C GLN A 115 9.94 -4.39 1.06
N ILE A 116 9.37 -3.61 0.13
CA ILE A 116 8.89 -2.25 0.41
C ILE A 116 7.87 -2.29 1.56
N GLY A 117 6.93 -3.24 1.50
CA GLY A 117 5.91 -3.41 2.52
C GLY A 117 6.46 -3.76 3.89
N LYS A 118 7.50 -4.60 3.96
CA LYS A 118 8.21 -4.91 5.19
C LYS A 118 8.86 -3.67 5.78
N GLU A 119 9.62 -2.91 5.00
CA GLU A 119 10.30 -1.70 5.50
C GLU A 119 9.31 -0.61 5.93
N PHE A 120 8.20 -0.46 5.20
CA PHE A 120 7.11 0.42 5.60
C PHE A 120 6.51 -0.01 6.95
N SER A 121 6.25 -1.30 7.11
CA SER A 121 5.66 -1.88 8.32
C SER A 121 6.60 -1.74 9.52
N ASP A 122 7.89 -1.99 9.33
CA ASP A 122 8.92 -1.85 10.38
C ASP A 122 8.94 -0.41 10.94
N GLU A 123 8.85 0.61 10.08
CA GLU A 123 8.76 2.01 10.53
C GLU A 123 7.42 2.32 11.22
N CYS A 124 6.30 1.76 10.72
CA CYS A 124 4.99 1.90 11.38
C CYS A 124 5.01 1.30 12.80
N LEU A 125 5.61 0.12 12.97
CA LEU A 125 5.76 -0.54 14.26
C LEU A 125 6.64 0.28 15.21
N LYS A 126 7.79 0.75 14.72
CA LYS A 126 8.70 1.60 15.48
C LYS A 126 8.00 2.85 16.00
N HIS A 127 7.21 3.53 15.17
CA HIS A 127 6.46 4.71 15.56
C HIS A 127 5.32 4.41 16.53
N THR A 128 4.61 3.30 16.32
CA THR A 128 3.55 2.83 17.24
C THR A 128 4.11 2.59 18.66
N ILE A 129 5.30 1.98 18.75
CA ILE A 129 6.02 1.78 20.02
C ILE A 129 6.45 3.12 20.62
N ALA A 130 6.99 4.04 19.82
CA ALA A 130 7.42 5.36 20.28
C ALA A 130 6.26 6.20 20.85
N LEU A 131 5.04 6.03 20.32
CA LEU A 131 3.82 6.67 20.82
C LEU A 131 3.20 5.96 22.02
N ASN A 132 3.77 4.84 22.50
CA ASN A 132 3.24 4.01 23.57
C ASN A 132 1.78 3.58 23.34
N LEU A 133 1.43 3.31 22.08
CA LEU A 133 0.10 2.81 21.71
C LEU A 133 0.00 1.32 22.07
N PRO A 134 -1.21 0.80 22.38
CA PRO A 134 -1.39 -0.63 22.65
C PRO A 134 -1.04 -1.49 21.43
N ASN A 135 -0.83 -2.79 21.67
CA ASN A 135 -0.79 -3.81 20.62
C ASN A 135 -2.20 -4.07 20.09
#